data_AF-A0A8X8FY94-F1
#
_entry.id   AF-A0A8X8FY94-F1
#
_cell.length_a   1.000
_cell.length_b   1.000
_cell.length_c   1.000
_cell.angle_alpha   90.00
_cell.angle_beta   90.00
_cell.angle_gamma   90.00
#
_symmetry.space_group_name_H-M   'P 1'
#
loop_
_entity.id
_entity.type
_entity.pdbx_description
1 polymer ?
#
loop_
_entity_poly.entity_id
_entity_poly.type
_entity_poly.pdbx_seq_one_letter_code
_entity_poly.pdbx_strand_id
1 'polypeptide(L)'
;MYCSKCGSKIENDERFCGNCGAPVNNGNFNQQYQENNYYTQPQTTNHVNKLKNPWELFIDAWKNTFNYQGVTSRRGFWWFMLIQIGVILLSVLLATFISGEDSLLVQIVLTVTYLPIIAAGSRRMRDTNKSIWWAILSYALAWFFQPFMVGYYVSNRAQLLVGIISIVFIVFACQRTKNTENRERIN
;
A
#
# COMPACT_ATOMS: atom_id res chain seq x y z
N MET A 1 44.63 -33.35 1.64
CA MET A 1 43.58 -34.05 0.84
C MET A 1 43.64 -33.56 -0.61
N TYR A 2 43.01 -34.24 -1.58
CA TYR A 2 43.02 -33.81 -2.99
C TYR A 2 41.61 -33.46 -3.48
N CYS A 3 41.48 -32.46 -4.34
CA CYS A 3 40.19 -32.03 -4.87
C CYS A 3 39.59 -33.12 -5.78
N SER A 4 38.34 -33.52 -5.53
CA SER A 4 37.63 -34.50 -6.35
C SER A 4 37.34 -34.03 -7.78
N LYS A 5 37.39 -32.71 -8.04
CA LYS A 5 37.07 -32.12 -9.34
C LYS A 5 38.31 -31.82 -10.20
N CYS A 6 39.38 -31.28 -9.60
CA CYS A 6 40.57 -30.86 -10.36
C CYS A 6 41.88 -31.51 -9.91
N GLY A 7 41.85 -32.39 -8.89
CA GLY A 7 43.03 -33.14 -8.43
C GLY A 7 44.11 -32.32 -7.72
N SER A 8 43.92 -31.02 -7.48
CA SER A 8 44.92 -30.21 -6.78
C SER A 8 45.00 -30.59 -5.30
N LYS A 9 46.19 -30.46 -4.70
CA LYS A 9 46.39 -30.64 -3.26
C LYS A 9 45.67 -29.53 -2.51
N ILE A 10 44.91 -29.90 -1.49
CA ILE A 10 44.17 -29.00 -0.60
C ILE A 10 44.83 -29.06 0.78
N GLU A 11 45.08 -27.88 1.35
CA GLU A 11 45.55 -27.70 2.72
C GLU A 11 44.41 -27.91 3.72
N ASN A 12 44.73 -28.41 4.91
CA ASN A 12 43.71 -28.75 5.92
C ASN A 12 43.01 -27.46 6.36
N ASP A 13 41.67 -27.47 6.43
CA ASP A 13 40.74 -26.37 6.76
C ASP A 13 40.27 -25.44 5.61
N GLU A 14 40.64 -25.71 4.35
CA GLU A 14 40.05 -24.97 3.22
C GLU A 14 38.61 -25.43 2.91
N ARG A 15 37.67 -24.48 2.87
CA ARG A 15 36.25 -24.75 2.53
C ARG A 15 36.04 -24.92 1.01
N PHE A 16 36.93 -24.36 0.20
CA PHE A 16 36.86 -24.38 -1.25
C PHE A 16 38.26 -24.59 -1.83
N CYS A 17 38.33 -25.30 -2.95
CA CYS A 17 39.57 -25.52 -3.67
C CYS A 17 40.06 -24.21 -4.33
N GLY A 18 41.26 -23.75 -3.98
CA GLY A 18 41.84 -22.51 -4.54
C GLY A 18 42.07 -22.50 -6.06
N ASN A 19 42.10 -23.68 -6.70
CA ASN A 19 42.33 -23.77 -8.15
C ASN A 19 41.04 -23.83 -8.99
N CYS A 20 40.01 -24.57 -8.54
CA CYS A 20 38.78 -24.78 -9.33
C CYS A 20 37.50 -24.26 -8.67
N GLY A 21 37.58 -23.75 -7.45
CA GLY A 21 36.45 -23.23 -6.68
C GLY A 21 35.46 -24.27 -6.18
N ALA A 22 35.73 -25.58 -6.35
CA ALA A 22 34.83 -26.63 -5.86
C ALA A 22 34.84 -26.69 -4.31
N PRO A 23 33.68 -26.87 -3.66
CA PRO A 23 33.62 -27.02 -2.21
C PRO A 23 34.33 -28.31 -1.76
N VAL A 24 35.07 -28.22 -0.67
CA VAL A 24 35.78 -29.36 -0.07
C VAL A 24 34.93 -29.90 1.07
N ASN A 25 34.31 -31.06 0.85
CA ASN A 25 33.41 -31.68 1.82
C ASN A 25 34.21 -32.35 2.94
N ASN A 26 34.77 -31.54 3.85
CA ASN A 26 35.38 -32.04 5.09
C ASN A 26 34.27 -32.38 6.08
N GLY A 27 34.04 -33.69 6.25
CA GLY A 27 33.00 -34.22 7.13
C GLY A 27 33.11 -33.67 8.55
N ASN A 28 31.94 -33.36 9.13
CA ASN A 28 31.67 -32.91 10.50
C ASN A 28 31.58 -31.40 10.79
N PHE A 29 30.90 -30.64 9.93
CA PHE A 29 30.07 -29.52 10.42
C PHE A 29 28.61 -29.73 10.00
N ASN A 30 27.82 -30.36 10.89
CA ASN A 30 26.36 -30.23 10.87
C ASN A 30 26.00 -28.83 11.36
N GLN A 31 26.25 -27.82 10.52
CA GLN A 31 25.48 -26.59 10.55
C GLN A 31 24.35 -26.78 9.55
N GLN A 32 23.12 -26.91 10.04
CA GLN A 32 21.92 -26.79 9.21
C GLN A 32 21.82 -25.34 8.71
N TYR A 33 22.62 -25.01 7.70
CA TYR A 33 22.31 -24.01 6.70
C TYR A 33 21.91 -24.79 5.45
N GLN A 34 20.60 -24.90 5.22
CA GLN A 34 20.05 -25.39 3.96
C GLN A 34 20.17 -24.28 2.92
N GLU A 35 21.23 -24.33 2.13
CA GLU A 35 21.38 -23.58 0.89
C GLU A 35 20.85 -24.45 -0.25
N ASN A 36 19.58 -24.28 -0.59
CA ASN A 36 18.97 -24.95 -1.74
C ASN A 36 18.67 -23.91 -2.82
N ASN A 37 19.58 -23.81 -3.77
CA ASN A 37 19.32 -23.19 -5.06
C ASN A 37 18.47 -24.15 -5.93
N TYR A 38 17.28 -23.66 -6.27
CA TYR A 38 16.42 -23.91 -7.43
C TYR A 38 17.07 -24.68 -8.60
N TYR A 39 16.45 -25.59 -9.35
CA TYR A 39 15.08 -25.69 -9.91
C TYR A 39 14.77 -27.18 -10.17
N THR A 40 13.54 -27.68 -10.12
CA THR A 40 12.52 -27.45 -11.16
C THR A 40 11.13 -27.84 -10.63
N GLN A 41 10.15 -26.96 -10.75
CA GLN A 41 8.73 -27.32 -10.82
C GLN A 41 8.13 -26.62 -12.05
N PRO A 42 7.58 -27.33 -13.04
CA PRO A 42 6.84 -26.72 -14.13
C PRO A 42 5.34 -26.88 -13.88
N GLN A 43 4.66 -25.81 -13.46
CA GLN A 43 3.27 -25.51 -13.81
C GLN A 43 3.13 -23.98 -13.86
N THR A 44 2.89 -23.50 -15.06
CA THR A 44 2.95 -22.11 -15.50
C THR A 44 1.64 -21.37 -15.22
N THR A 45 1.66 -20.40 -14.32
CA THR A 45 0.97 -19.12 -14.56
C THR A 45 2.03 -18.04 -14.41
N ASN A 46 2.47 -17.49 -15.54
CA ASN A 46 3.43 -16.40 -15.61
C ASN A 46 2.84 -15.14 -14.94
N HIS A 47 2.89 -15.07 -13.61
CA HIS A 47 2.82 -13.81 -12.90
C HIS A 47 4.24 -13.43 -12.52
N VAL A 48 4.99 -12.92 -13.51
CA VAL A 48 5.92 -11.84 -13.20
C VAL A 48 5.11 -10.90 -12.31
N ASN A 49 5.58 -10.59 -11.09
CA ASN A 49 4.98 -9.56 -10.25
C ASN A 49 5.13 -8.25 -11.01
N LYS A 50 4.26 -8.04 -12.00
CA LYS A 50 4.21 -6.86 -12.84
C LYS A 50 3.93 -5.74 -11.87
N LEU A 51 4.92 -4.89 -11.64
CA LEU A 51 4.73 -3.69 -10.83
C LEU A 51 3.53 -2.97 -11.41
N LYS A 52 2.46 -2.86 -10.63
CA LYS A 52 1.25 -2.15 -11.06
C LYS A 52 1.64 -0.71 -11.42
N ASN A 53 1.12 -0.24 -12.55
CA ASN A 53 1.33 1.14 -12.98
C ASN A 53 0.67 2.11 -11.97
N PRO A 54 1.12 3.37 -11.86
CA PRO A 54 0.50 4.36 -10.95
C PRO A 54 -1.01 4.47 -11.09
N TRP A 55 -1.51 4.47 -12.33
CA TRP A 55 -2.93 4.50 -12.63
C TRP A 55 -3.68 3.24 -12.19
N GLU A 56 -3.07 2.06 -12.35
CA GLU A 56 -3.65 0.79 -11.88
C GLU A 56 -3.78 0.79 -10.35
N LEU A 57 -2.78 1.33 -9.63
CA LEU A 57 -2.81 1.48 -8.17
C LEU A 57 -3.93 2.42 -7.72
N PHE A 58 -4.20 3.49 -8.48
CA PHE A 58 -5.30 4.40 -8.22
C PHE A 58 -6.66 3.69 -8.39
N ILE A 59 -6.88 3.02 -9.52
CA ILE A 59 -8.13 2.27 -9.76
C ILE A 59 -8.33 1.18 -8.70
N ASP A 60 -7.27 0.49 -8.31
CA ASP A 60 -7.32 -0.57 -7.31
C ASP A 60 -7.72 -0.06 -5.92
N ALA A 61 -7.25 1.14 -5.55
CA ALA A 61 -7.68 1.82 -4.33
C ALA A 61 -9.17 2.19 -4.37
N TRP A 62 -9.66 2.68 -5.51
CA TRP A 62 -11.08 3.01 -5.71
C TRP A 62 -11.98 1.77 -5.71
N LYS A 63 -11.58 0.68 -6.37
CA LYS A 63 -12.30 -0.61 -6.35
C LYS A 63 -12.45 -1.13 -4.94
N ASN A 64 -11.37 -1.03 -4.16
CA ASN A 64 -11.37 -1.38 -2.76
C ASN A 64 -11.66 -0.14 -1.93
N THR A 65 -12.74 0.61 -2.14
CA THR A 65 -13.06 1.71 -1.21
C THR A 65 -13.75 1.17 0.05
N PHE A 66 -14.66 0.21 -0.09
CA PHE A 66 -15.45 -0.32 1.03
C PHE A 66 -14.81 -1.52 1.77
N ASN A 67 -13.70 -2.06 1.26
CA ASN A 67 -13.01 -3.18 1.90
C ASN A 67 -12.06 -2.71 3.01
N TYR A 68 -12.55 -2.47 4.22
CA TYR A 68 -11.68 -1.94 5.28
C TYR A 68 -10.71 -2.97 5.89
N GLN A 69 -10.77 -4.27 5.54
CA GLN A 69 -10.05 -5.31 6.29
C GLN A 69 -8.62 -5.60 5.77
N GLY A 70 -8.35 -5.26 4.51
CA GLY A 70 -7.06 -5.56 3.85
C GLY A 70 -5.89 -4.67 4.26
N VAL A 71 -4.76 -4.87 3.57
CA VAL A 71 -3.52 -4.10 3.73
C VAL A 71 -3.12 -3.49 2.39
N THR A 72 -2.55 -2.28 2.45
CA THR A 72 -2.10 -1.52 1.27
C THR A 72 -0.58 -1.32 1.32
N SER A 73 0.10 -1.65 0.22
CA SER A 73 1.55 -1.46 0.09
C SER A 73 1.96 0.02 0.16
N ARG A 74 3.19 0.31 0.61
CA ARG A 74 3.72 1.69 0.71
C ARG A 74 3.66 2.42 -0.64
N ARG A 75 4.10 1.75 -1.69
CA ARG A 75 4.09 2.27 -3.06
C ARG A 75 2.66 2.56 -3.53
N GLY A 76 1.74 1.63 -3.30
CA GLY A 76 0.33 1.80 -3.67
C GLY A 76 -0.34 2.97 -2.97
N PHE A 77 -0.09 3.12 -1.67
CA PHE A 77 -0.62 4.22 -0.87
C PHE A 77 -0.16 5.59 -1.41
N TRP A 78 1.15 5.78 -1.62
CA TRP A 78 1.67 7.08 -2.04
C TRP A 78 1.29 7.46 -3.47
N TRP A 79 1.30 6.52 -4.41
CA TRP A 79 0.84 6.80 -5.78
C TRP A 79 -0.64 7.15 -5.82
N PHE A 80 -1.48 6.44 -5.06
CA PHE A 80 -2.88 6.79 -4.89
C PHE A 80 -3.04 8.20 -4.32
N MET A 81 -2.35 8.54 -3.23
CA MET A 81 -2.45 9.86 -2.61
C MET A 81 -2.03 10.99 -3.56
N LEU A 82 -0.94 10.81 -4.30
CA LEU A 82 -0.46 11.81 -5.27
C LEU A 82 -1.48 12.06 -6.38
N ILE A 83 -2.01 10.99 -7.00
CA ILE A 83 -3.02 11.12 -8.05
C ILE A 83 -4.31 11.73 -7.47
N GLN A 84 -4.71 11.30 -6.27
CA GLN A 84 -5.92 11.80 -5.62
C GLN A 84 -5.83 13.29 -5.29
N ILE A 85 -4.67 13.78 -4.83
CA ILE A 85 -4.44 15.22 -4.63
C ILE A 85 -4.54 15.97 -5.97
N GLY A 86 -3.93 15.44 -7.04
CA GLY A 86 -4.04 16.02 -8.38
C GLY A 86 -5.49 16.11 -8.88
N VAL A 87 -6.30 15.06 -8.67
CA VAL A 87 -7.73 15.04 -9.01
C VAL A 87 -8.51 16.09 -8.21
N ILE A 88 -8.24 16.24 -6.91
CA ILE A 88 -8.89 17.25 -6.07
C ILE A 88 -8.55 18.66 -6.57
N LEU A 89 -7.26 18.95 -6.80
CA LEU A 89 -6.83 20.25 -7.31
C LEU A 89 -7.46 20.58 -8.67
N LEU A 90 -7.48 19.61 -9.59
CA LEU A 90 -8.14 19.77 -10.88
C LEU A 90 -9.65 20.02 -10.73
N SER A 91 -10.31 19.30 -9.82
CA SER A 91 -11.75 19.46 -9.57
C SER A 91 -12.09 20.85 -9.03
N VAL A 92 -11.27 21.38 -8.12
CA VAL A 92 -11.43 22.74 -7.59
C VAL A 92 -11.17 23.76 -8.69
N LEU A 93 -10.11 23.60 -9.48
CA LEU A 93 -9.80 24.48 -10.61
C LEU A 93 -10.98 24.54 -11.60
N LEU A 94 -11.49 23.38 -12.04
CA LEU A 94 -12.63 23.31 -12.94
C LEU A 94 -13.89 23.92 -12.33
N ALA A 95 -14.12 23.73 -11.02
CA ALA A 95 -15.23 24.37 -10.32
C ALA A 95 -15.15 25.90 -10.40
N THR A 96 -13.96 26.49 -10.25
CA THR A 96 -13.78 27.95 -10.38
C THR A 96 -14.03 28.50 -11.79
N PHE A 97 -13.81 27.69 -12.83
CA PHE A 97 -14.00 28.12 -14.22
C PHE A 97 -15.42 27.90 -14.75
N ILE A 98 -16.11 26.85 -14.31
CA ILE A 98 -17.37 26.38 -14.93
C ILE A 98 -18.60 26.80 -14.12
N SER A 99 -18.50 26.80 -12.79
CA SER A 99 -19.67 26.93 -11.90
C SER A 99 -19.65 28.22 -11.09
N GLY A 100 -20.83 28.76 -10.80
CA GLY A 100 -20.99 29.77 -9.76
C GLY A 100 -20.72 29.19 -8.36
N GLU A 101 -20.56 30.09 -7.40
CA GLU A 101 -20.38 29.77 -5.97
C GLU A 101 -21.45 28.76 -5.48
N ASP A 102 -21.09 27.92 -4.51
CA ASP A 102 -22.02 26.98 -3.84
C ASP A 102 -22.69 25.87 -4.69
N SER A 103 -22.08 25.40 -5.78
CA SER A 103 -22.61 24.26 -6.52
C SER A 103 -22.66 22.96 -5.66
N LEU A 104 -23.87 22.47 -5.39
CA LEU A 104 -24.10 21.19 -4.69
C LEU A 104 -23.39 20.01 -5.36
N LEU A 105 -23.28 20.04 -6.69
CA LEU A 105 -22.59 18.99 -7.45
C LEU A 105 -21.10 18.93 -7.11
N VAL A 106 -20.43 20.08 -7.01
CA VAL A 106 -19.01 20.17 -6.65
C VAL A 106 -18.78 19.58 -5.25
N GLN A 107 -19.68 19.87 -4.31
CA GLN A 107 -19.59 19.38 -2.94
C GLN A 107 -19.78 17.86 -2.84
N ILE A 108 -20.72 17.29 -3.60
CA ILE A 108 -20.92 15.83 -3.68
C ILE A 108 -19.66 15.17 -4.27
N VAL A 109 -19.12 15.71 -5.37
CA VAL A 109 -17.91 15.17 -6.00
C VAL A 109 -16.73 15.17 -5.04
N LEU A 110 -16.47 16.30 -4.37
CA LEU A 110 -15.41 16.40 -3.37
C LEU A 110 -15.60 15.39 -2.23
N THR A 111 -16.84 15.23 -1.75
CA THR A 111 -17.16 14.24 -0.70
C THR A 111 -16.82 12.81 -1.11
N VAL A 112 -17.20 12.40 -2.31
CA VAL A 112 -16.94 11.04 -2.80
C VAL A 112 -15.44 10.77 -2.90
N THR A 113 -14.64 11.78 -3.26
CA THR A 113 -13.18 11.63 -3.35
C THR A 113 -12.49 11.39 -2.00
N TYR A 114 -13.14 11.73 -0.88
CA TYR A 114 -12.59 11.48 0.45
C TYR A 114 -12.76 10.03 0.94
N LEU A 115 -13.77 9.31 0.46
CA LEU A 115 -14.03 7.92 0.86
C LEU A 115 -12.82 6.99 0.66
N PRO A 116 -12.17 6.94 -0.51
CA PRO A 116 -11.01 6.07 -0.72
C PRO A 116 -9.80 6.50 0.13
N ILE A 117 -9.69 7.77 0.52
CA ILE A 117 -8.60 8.27 1.38
C ILE A 117 -8.72 7.66 2.79
N ILE A 118 -9.93 7.67 3.36
CA ILE A 118 -10.19 7.06 4.67
C ILE A 118 -9.92 5.55 4.62
N ALA A 119 -10.39 4.89 3.55
CA ALA A 119 -10.19 3.47 3.35
C ALA A 119 -8.71 3.10 3.25
N ALA A 120 -7.96 3.74 2.35
CA ALA A 120 -6.52 3.50 2.17
C ALA A 120 -5.71 3.84 3.44
N GLY A 121 -6.05 4.94 4.12
CA GLY A 121 -5.43 5.35 5.37
C GLY A 121 -5.63 4.29 6.46
N SER A 122 -6.84 3.78 6.64
CA SER A 122 -7.14 2.74 7.63
C SER A 122 -6.34 1.45 7.39
N ARG A 123 -6.19 1.01 6.13
CA ARG A 123 -5.40 -0.18 5.75
C ARG A 123 -3.92 0.01 6.02
N ARG A 124 -3.38 1.21 5.75
CA ARG A 124 -1.98 1.55 5.99
C ARG A 124 -1.65 1.59 7.48
N MET A 125 -2.56 2.14 8.29
CA MET A 125 -2.40 2.12 9.75
C MET A 125 -2.42 0.68 10.28
N ARG A 126 -3.25 -0.18 9.68
CA ARG A 126 -3.27 -1.61 9.99
C ARG A 126 -1.95 -2.32 9.65
N ASP A 127 -1.33 -1.99 8.51
CA ASP A 127 -0.01 -2.52 8.12
C ASP A 127 1.06 -2.25 9.18
N THR A 128 1.00 -1.08 9.81
CA THR A 128 1.98 -0.65 10.82
C THR A 128 1.59 -1.11 12.23
N ASN A 129 0.48 -1.85 12.37
CA ASN A 129 -0.12 -2.28 13.64
C ASN A 129 -0.31 -1.13 14.63
N LYS A 130 -0.60 0.07 14.11
CA LYS A 130 -0.86 1.30 14.88
C LYS A 130 -2.35 1.57 14.94
N SER A 131 -2.75 2.42 15.89
CA SER A 131 -4.14 2.83 16.04
C SER A 131 -4.65 3.56 14.78
N ILE A 132 -5.85 3.20 14.32
CA ILE A 132 -6.49 3.80 13.13
C ILE A 132 -6.77 5.30 13.34
N TRP A 133 -6.83 5.74 14.61
CA TRP A 133 -6.97 7.13 15.02
C TRP A 133 -6.05 8.12 14.30
N TRP A 134 -4.81 7.75 13.95
CA TRP A 134 -3.93 8.66 13.21
C TRP A 134 -4.41 8.96 11.79
N ALA A 135 -5.05 8.00 11.12
CA ALA A 135 -5.66 8.23 9.80
C ALA A 135 -6.96 9.03 9.90
N ILE A 136 -7.71 8.86 10.99
CA ILE A 136 -8.93 9.63 11.24
C ILE A 136 -8.59 11.08 11.56
N LEU A 137 -7.55 11.32 12.36
CA LEU A 137 -7.10 12.66 12.72
C LEU A 137 -6.68 13.47 11.49
N SER A 138 -5.89 12.88 10.58
CA SER A 138 -5.48 13.58 9.36
C SER A 138 -6.67 13.91 8.46
N TYR A 139 -7.65 13.01 8.37
CA TYR A 139 -8.89 13.26 7.66
C TYR A 139 -9.72 14.37 8.30
N ALA A 140 -9.93 14.33 9.62
CA ALA A 140 -10.69 15.33 10.36
C ALA A 140 -10.08 16.73 10.23
N LEU A 141 -8.74 16.83 10.27
CA LEU A 141 -8.02 18.09 10.02
C LEU A 141 -8.24 18.57 8.59
N ALA A 142 -8.03 17.71 7.58
CA ALA A 142 -8.24 18.08 6.19
C ALA A 142 -9.67 18.58 5.94
N TRP A 143 -10.64 17.93 6.58
CA TRP A 143 -12.05 18.30 6.50
C TRP A 143 -12.32 19.65 7.18
N PHE A 144 -11.83 19.86 8.40
CA PHE A 144 -12.01 21.12 9.12
C PHE A 144 -11.36 22.33 8.42
N PHE A 145 -10.19 22.15 7.81
CA PHE A 145 -9.47 23.21 7.10
C PHE A 145 -9.96 23.43 5.65
N GLN A 146 -10.72 22.49 5.09
CA GLN A 146 -11.24 22.57 3.72
C GLN A 146 -11.98 23.89 3.39
N PRO A 147 -12.95 24.39 4.19
CA PRO A 147 -13.69 25.60 3.85
C PRO A 147 -12.80 26.86 3.92
N PHE A 148 -11.77 26.86 4.77
CA PHE A 148 -10.80 27.95 4.80
C PHE A 148 -9.93 27.98 3.54
N MET A 149 -9.52 26.81 3.03
CA MET A 149 -8.67 26.70 1.86
C MET A 149 -9.42 26.94 0.55
N VAL A 150 -10.65 26.43 0.45
CA VAL A 150 -11.45 26.48 -0.77
C VAL A 150 -12.37 27.71 -0.80
N GLY A 151 -12.74 28.29 0.35
CA GLY A 151 -13.60 29.48 0.41
C GLY A 151 -15.06 29.19 0.07
N TYR A 152 -15.74 30.15 -0.57
CA TYR A 152 -17.19 30.14 -0.84
C TYR A 152 -17.68 29.07 -1.83
N TYR A 153 -16.80 28.22 -2.39
CA TYR A 153 -17.23 27.09 -3.23
C TYR A 153 -17.76 25.91 -2.40
N VAL A 154 -17.56 25.93 -1.08
CA VAL A 154 -17.98 24.88 -0.16
C VAL A 154 -18.95 25.47 0.84
N SER A 155 -20.23 25.08 0.72
CA SER A 155 -21.24 25.49 1.68
C SER A 155 -20.98 24.86 3.05
N ASN A 156 -20.84 25.68 4.08
CA ASN A 156 -20.69 25.24 5.47
C ASN A 156 -21.83 24.29 5.90
N ARG A 157 -23.05 24.51 5.39
CA ARG A 157 -24.23 23.68 5.72
C ARG A 157 -24.12 22.28 5.11
N ALA A 158 -23.76 22.21 3.84
CA ALA A 158 -23.60 20.94 3.15
C ALA A 158 -22.39 20.17 3.68
N GLN A 159 -21.33 20.89 4.04
CA GLN A 159 -20.19 20.31 4.72
C GLN A 159 -20.65 19.61 6.01
N LEU A 160 -21.38 20.26 6.92
CA LEU A 160 -21.89 19.59 8.12
C LEU A 160 -22.64 18.28 7.85
N LEU A 161 -23.50 18.24 6.83
CA LEU A 161 -24.22 17.02 6.43
C LEU A 161 -23.28 15.91 5.97
N VAL A 162 -22.29 16.25 5.14
CA VAL A 162 -21.24 15.32 4.69
C VAL A 162 -20.43 14.78 5.86
N GLY A 163 -20.18 15.61 6.87
CA GLY A 163 -19.43 15.23 8.07
C GLY A 163 -20.18 14.15 8.86
N ILE A 164 -21.50 14.30 8.98
CA ILE A 164 -22.34 13.29 9.61
C ILE A 164 -22.30 11.97 8.84
N ILE A 165 -22.34 12.01 7.51
CA ILE A 165 -22.24 10.81 6.66
C ILE A 165 -20.86 10.16 6.78
N SER A 166 -19.78 10.96 6.85
CA SER A 166 -18.42 10.43 6.96
C SER A 166 -18.17 9.70 8.28
N ILE A 167 -18.85 10.07 9.37
CA ILE A 167 -18.81 9.34 10.66
C ILE A 167 -19.20 7.87 10.47
N VAL A 168 -20.19 7.56 9.64
CA VAL A 168 -20.60 6.17 9.37
C VAL A 168 -19.42 5.38 8.78
N PHE A 169 -18.73 5.95 7.79
CA PHE A 169 -17.56 5.32 7.17
C PHE A 169 -16.38 5.22 8.13
N ILE A 170 -16.20 6.19 9.03
CA ILE A 170 -15.19 6.15 10.09
C ILE A 170 -15.49 5.00 11.06
N VAL A 171 -16.75 4.80 11.45
CA VAL A 171 -17.16 3.68 12.31
C VAL A 171 -16.85 2.35 11.64
N PHE A 172 -17.16 2.20 10.34
CA PHE A 172 -16.77 1.01 9.58
C PHE A 172 -15.25 0.83 9.50
N ALA A 173 -14.49 1.92 9.30
CA ALA A 173 -13.03 1.87 9.31
C ALA A 173 -12.47 1.41 10.67
N CYS A 174 -13.11 1.81 11.77
CA CYS A 174 -12.76 1.44 13.14
C CYS A 174 -13.12 -0.01 13.53
N GLN A 175 -13.93 -0.72 12.73
CA GLN A 175 -14.29 -2.09 13.05
C GLN A 175 -13.03 -2.97 13.15
N ARG A 176 -12.89 -3.64 14.29
CA ARG A 176 -11.73 -4.47 14.61
C ARG A 176 -11.79 -5.76 13.80
N THR A 177 -10.80 -6.00 12.96
CA THR A 177 -10.63 -7.27 12.25
C THR A 177 -10.18 -8.34 13.25
N LYS A 178 -10.92 -9.45 13.36
CA LYS A 178 -10.69 -10.50 14.37
C LYS A 178 -9.35 -11.23 14.21
N ASN A 179 -8.82 -11.35 12.98
CA ASN A 179 -7.57 -12.06 12.69
C ASN A 179 -6.52 -11.12 12.08
N THR A 180 -5.32 -11.08 12.67
CA THR A 180 -4.19 -10.26 12.20
C THR A 180 -3.18 -11.01 11.35
N GLU A 181 -3.22 -12.34 11.35
CA GLU A 181 -2.15 -13.19 10.81
C GLU A 181 -2.18 -13.36 9.28
N ASN A 182 -3.33 -13.15 8.62
CA ASN A 182 -3.46 -13.33 7.16
C ASN A 182 -4.29 -12.20 6.53
N ARG A 183 -3.79 -10.97 6.54
CA ARG A 183 -4.47 -9.88 5.83
C ARG A 183 -4.06 -9.89 4.36
N GLU A 184 -5.06 -9.95 3.48
CA GLU A 184 -4.84 -9.90 2.04
C GLU A 184 -4.26 -8.54 1.64
N ARG A 185 -3.16 -8.60 0.87
CA ARG A 185 -2.53 -7.41 0.29
C ARG A 185 -3.22 -7.11 -1.03
N ILE A 186 -3.82 -5.93 -1.11
CA ILE A 186 -4.62 -5.53 -2.26
C ILE A 186 -3.72 -5.23 -3.49
N ASN A 187 -2.46 -4.85 -3.26
CA ASN A 187 -1.54 -4.34 -4.28
C ASN A 187 -0.07 -4.69 -4.12
#